data_AF-A0A0M8JQ15-F1
#
_entry.id   AF-A0A0M8JQ15-F1
#
_cell.length_a   1.000
_cell.length_b   1.000
_cell.length_c   1.000
_cell.angle_alpha   90.00
_cell.angle_beta   90.00
_cell.angle_gamma   90.00
#
_symmetry.space_group_name_H-M   'P 1'
#
loop_
_entity.id
_entity.type
_entity.pdbx_description
1 polymer ?
#
loop_
_entity_poly.entity_id
_entity_poly.type
_entity_poly.pdbx_seq_one_letter_code
_entity_poly.pdbx_strand_id
1 'polypeptide(L)'
;MSDFITLTCPSCGGKMEIPQESDRYRCLYCGNEHILREAAPQLTGIRSLARAAAARPAEISIEKESGAVRLVRRWFSLKYIPLAFFCIAWDSFLIFWYGIAFSMKAPWIMIVFPIAHLAVGVGLTYSVLAGFFNRSYLELTRKELAVWHGPLPWGGAVTLPTAEIRQLYTQLAPGKSSDSSASYHLFAITQDGRSHKLFSNLETPDVALFMEQQVERWLRIEDRPVAGELPR
;
A
#
# COMPACT_ATOMS: atom_id res chain seq x y z
N MET A 1 -10.36 -6.82 52.22
CA MET A 1 -10.74 -8.25 52.16
C MET A 1 -9.55 -8.96 51.56
N SER A 2 -8.94 -9.90 52.28
CA SER A 2 -7.76 -10.63 51.82
C SER A 2 -8.18 -11.66 50.78
N ASP A 3 -7.76 -11.48 49.52
CA ASP A 3 -8.02 -12.43 48.45
C ASP A 3 -7.04 -13.61 48.59
N PHE A 4 -7.57 -14.82 48.75
CA PHE A 4 -6.79 -16.06 48.79
C PHE A 4 -7.04 -16.88 47.53
N ILE A 5 -5.99 -17.46 46.96
CA ILE A 5 -6.10 -18.37 45.82
C ILE A 5 -5.93 -19.80 46.35
N THR A 6 -6.96 -20.63 46.19
CA THR A 6 -6.91 -22.04 46.58
C THR A 6 -6.13 -22.83 45.53
N LEU A 7 -5.00 -23.42 45.91
CA LEU A 7 -4.15 -24.21 45.02
C LEU A 7 -3.83 -25.56 45.67
N THR A 8 -3.49 -26.53 44.82
CA THR A 8 -3.05 -27.86 45.26
C THR A 8 -1.56 -28.00 44.99
N CYS A 9 -0.79 -28.49 45.97
CA CYS A 9 0.65 -28.69 45.80
C CYS A 9 0.91 -29.71 44.68
N PRO A 10 1.73 -29.37 43.67
CA PRO A 10 2.00 -30.26 42.53
C PRO A 10 2.82 -31.50 42.91
N SER A 11 3.57 -31.45 44.02
CA SER A 11 4.39 -32.58 44.45
C SER A 11 3.63 -33.63 45.27
N CYS A 12 2.58 -33.26 46.00
CA CYS A 12 1.91 -34.18 46.93
C CYS A 12 0.37 -34.16 46.89
N GLY A 13 -0.26 -33.22 46.18
CA GLY A 13 -1.72 -33.13 46.14
C GLY A 13 -2.36 -32.45 47.36
N GLY A 14 -1.58 -31.88 48.28
CA GLY A 14 -2.11 -31.19 49.47
C GLY A 14 -2.78 -29.87 49.11
N LYS A 15 -3.99 -29.62 49.65
CA LYS A 15 -4.69 -28.33 49.51
C LYS A 15 -4.03 -27.26 50.37
N MET A 16 -3.78 -26.09 49.81
CA MET A 16 -3.26 -24.95 50.55
C MET A 16 -3.80 -23.61 50.06
N GLU A 17 -3.74 -22.62 50.94
CA GLU A 17 -4.09 -21.23 50.68
C GLU A 17 -2.79 -20.41 50.74
N ILE A 18 -2.54 -19.60 49.72
CA ILE A 18 -1.33 -18.76 49.62
C ILE A 18 -1.78 -17.29 49.54
N PRO A 19 -1.17 -16.36 50.30
CA PRO A 19 -1.41 -14.92 50.16
C PRO A 19 -0.96 -14.43 48.77
N GLN A 20 -1.71 -13.50 48.16
CA GLN A 20 -1.45 -13.03 46.79
C GLN A 20 -0.08 -12.36 46.56
N GLU A 21 0.66 -11.96 47.61
CA GLU A 21 1.91 -11.21 47.48
C GLU A 21 3.19 -12.05 47.72
N SER A 22 3.09 -13.38 47.73
CA SER A 22 4.28 -14.25 47.87
C SER A 22 4.60 -15.00 46.56
N ASP A 23 5.76 -14.69 45.99
CA ASP A 23 6.32 -15.35 44.80
C ASP A 23 6.87 -16.76 45.09
N ARG A 24 7.12 -17.04 46.38
CA ARG A 24 7.62 -18.32 46.88
C ARG A 24 6.77 -18.81 48.04
N TYR A 25 6.38 -20.07 47.98
CA TYR A 25 5.65 -20.71 49.06
C TYR A 25 6.25 -22.09 49.35
N ARG A 26 6.23 -22.46 50.63
CA ARG A 26 6.63 -23.79 51.09
C ARG A 26 5.38 -24.60 51.41
N CYS A 27 5.25 -25.79 50.83
CA CYS A 27 4.17 -26.69 51.18
C CYS A 27 4.37 -27.21 52.60
N LEU A 28 3.42 -26.96 53.50
CA LEU A 28 3.47 -27.45 54.88
C LEU A 28 3.32 -28.98 55.01
N TYR A 29 2.80 -29.65 53.97
CA TYR A 29 2.59 -31.10 53.98
C TYR A 29 3.84 -31.89 53.55
N CYS A 30 4.45 -31.54 52.41
CA CYS A 30 5.63 -32.27 51.90
C CYS A 30 6.95 -31.54 52.11
N GLY A 31 6.93 -30.30 52.60
CA GLY A 31 8.13 -29.50 52.88
C GLY A 31 8.81 -28.91 51.66
N ASN A 32 8.38 -29.25 50.43
CA ASN A 32 8.94 -28.71 49.19
C ASN A 32 8.60 -27.23 49.02
N GLU A 33 9.57 -26.50 48.47
CA GLU A 33 9.41 -25.10 48.08
C GLU A 33 9.00 -25.01 46.61
N HIS A 34 8.04 -24.13 46.35
CA HIS A 34 7.48 -23.88 45.03
C HIS A 34 7.49 -22.38 44.76
N ILE A 35 7.79 -22.03 43.51
CA ILE A 35 7.76 -20.65 43.05
C ILE A 35 6.45 -20.46 42.30
N LEU A 36 5.60 -19.54 42.79
CA LEU A 36 4.42 -19.13 42.06
C LEU A 36 4.89 -18.16 40.97
N ARG A 37 5.10 -18.68 39.76
CA ARG A 37 5.32 -17.83 38.60
C ARG A 37 3.98 -17.15 38.31
N GLU A 38 3.82 -15.91 38.77
CA GLU A 38 2.73 -15.07 38.28
C GLU A 38 2.72 -15.23 36.75
N ALA A 39 1.60 -15.70 36.21
CA ALA A 39 1.36 -15.53 34.80
C ALA A 39 1.46 -14.03 34.61
N ALA A 40 2.54 -13.58 33.94
CA ALA A 40 2.83 -12.17 33.71
C ALA A 40 1.50 -11.48 33.45
N PRO A 41 1.18 -10.37 34.15
CA PRO A 41 -0.12 -9.72 34.00
C PRO A 41 -0.38 -9.67 32.51
N GLN A 42 -1.45 -10.34 32.07
CA GLN A 42 -1.86 -10.25 30.68
C GLN A 42 -1.98 -8.76 30.46
N LEU A 43 -1.03 -8.19 29.72
CA LEU A 43 -0.99 -6.78 29.40
C LEU A 43 -2.19 -6.54 28.48
N THR A 44 -3.40 -6.50 29.04
CA THR A 44 -4.66 -6.05 28.44
C THR A 44 -4.61 -4.53 28.24
N GLY A 45 -3.48 -4.04 27.75
CA GLY A 45 -3.16 -2.62 27.69
C GLY A 45 -1.88 -2.29 26.92
N ILE A 46 -1.11 -3.27 26.44
CA ILE A 46 -0.12 -3.03 25.39
C ILE A 46 -0.51 -3.93 24.22
N ARG A 47 -1.50 -3.46 23.45
CA ARG A 47 -1.50 -3.73 22.01
C ARG A 47 -0.06 -3.47 21.58
N SER A 48 0.64 -4.48 21.07
CA SER A 48 1.89 -4.22 20.37
C SER A 48 1.60 -3.08 19.40
N LEU A 49 2.24 -1.93 19.60
CA LEU A 49 2.20 -0.80 18.66
C LEU A 49 2.78 -1.18 17.28
N ALA A 50 3.16 -2.45 17.09
CA ALA A 50 3.38 -3.06 15.79
C ALA A 50 2.10 -2.87 14.95
N ARG A 51 2.22 -1.97 13.97
CA ARG A 51 1.22 -1.65 12.97
C ARG A 51 0.52 -2.91 12.47
N ALA A 52 -0.82 -2.86 12.39
CA ALA A 52 -1.56 -3.95 11.78
C ALA A 52 -1.01 -4.19 10.37
N ALA A 53 -0.57 -5.41 10.10
CA ALA A 53 -0.06 -5.77 8.80
C ALA A 53 -1.18 -5.54 7.77
N ALA A 54 -0.95 -4.64 6.82
CA ALA A 54 -1.90 -4.39 5.74
C ALA A 54 -2.18 -5.73 5.03
N ALA A 55 -3.46 -6.05 4.85
CA ALA A 55 -3.87 -7.22 4.10
C ALA A 55 -3.39 -7.08 2.65
N ARG A 56 -3.01 -8.19 2.01
CA ARG A 56 -2.58 -8.16 0.61
C ARG A 56 -3.78 -7.86 -0.30
N PRO A 57 -3.78 -6.73 -1.03
CA PRO A 57 -4.84 -6.42 -1.98
C PRO A 57 -4.84 -7.38 -3.18
N ALA A 58 -6.01 -7.62 -3.77
CA ALA A 58 -6.17 -8.55 -4.90
C ALA A 58 -5.41 -8.10 -6.16
N GLU A 59 -5.16 -6.79 -6.29
CA GLU A 59 -4.51 -6.18 -7.45
C GLU A 59 -2.98 -6.32 -7.43
N ILE A 60 -2.39 -6.73 -6.29
CA ILE A 60 -0.94 -6.83 -6.09
C ILE A 60 -0.47 -8.28 -6.12
N SER A 61 0.43 -8.59 -7.06
CA SER A 61 1.24 -9.81 -7.05
C SER A 61 2.66 -9.56 -6.54
N ILE A 62 3.15 -10.48 -5.70
CA ILE A 62 4.54 -10.50 -5.25
C ILE A 62 5.24 -11.62 -6.00
N GLU A 63 6.26 -11.26 -6.77
CA GLU A 63 7.15 -12.18 -7.47
C GLU A 63 8.51 -12.14 -6.77
N LYS A 64 9.02 -13.30 -6.38
CA LYS A 64 10.35 -13.43 -5.75
C LYS A 64 11.27 -14.10 -6.74
N GLU A 65 12.23 -13.36 -7.26
CA GLU A 65 13.32 -13.88 -8.10
C GLU A 65 14.59 -14.02 -7.24
N SER A 66 15.59 -14.76 -7.72
CA SER A 66 16.84 -15.00 -6.98
C SER A 66 17.63 -13.70 -6.82
N GLY A 67 17.40 -12.98 -5.72
CA GLY A 67 18.09 -11.71 -5.39
C GLY A 67 17.29 -10.43 -5.66
N ALA A 68 16.07 -10.55 -6.18
CA ALA A 68 15.16 -9.44 -6.39
C ALA A 68 13.74 -9.80 -5.94
N VAL A 69 13.01 -8.83 -5.38
CA VAL A 69 11.59 -8.98 -5.08
C VAL A 69 10.82 -7.93 -5.85
N ARG A 70 9.79 -8.36 -6.57
CA ARG A 70 9.01 -7.50 -7.46
C ARG A 70 7.55 -7.47 -7.00
N LEU A 71 7.00 -6.28 -6.79
CA LEU A 71 5.58 -6.02 -6.66
C LEU A 71 5.03 -5.63 -8.03
N VAL A 72 4.02 -6.35 -8.48
CA VAL A 72 3.35 -6.09 -9.75
C VAL A 72 1.90 -5.70 -9.46
N ARG A 73 1.48 -4.53 -9.94
CA ARG A 73 0.09 -4.05 -9.82
C ARG A 73 -0.52 -3.88 -11.20
N ARG A 74 -1.71 -4.44 -11.41
CA ARG A 74 -2.50 -4.22 -12.63
C ARG A 74 -3.20 -2.86 -12.59
N TRP A 75 -3.25 -2.18 -13.74
CA TRP A 75 -3.98 -0.91 -13.86
C TRP A 75 -5.46 -1.11 -14.12
N PHE A 76 -5.82 -2.28 -14.64
CA PHE A 76 -7.18 -2.58 -15.06
C PHE A 76 -8.17 -2.36 -13.93
N SER A 77 -9.22 -1.62 -14.26
CA SER A 77 -10.36 -1.29 -13.42
C SER A 77 -11.60 -1.32 -14.31
N LEU A 78 -12.75 -1.74 -13.75
CA LEU A 78 -14.00 -1.89 -14.51
C LEU A 78 -14.47 -0.59 -15.17
N LYS A 79 -14.03 0.58 -14.65
CA LYS A 79 -14.32 1.90 -15.23
C LYS A 79 -13.81 2.08 -16.67
N TYR A 80 -12.78 1.34 -17.09
CA TYR A 80 -12.23 1.45 -18.44
C TYR A 80 -13.14 0.82 -19.50
N ILE A 81 -14.04 -0.10 -19.12
CA ILE A 81 -14.97 -0.76 -20.05
C ILE A 81 -15.95 0.25 -20.66
N PRO A 82 -16.80 0.96 -19.88
CA PRO A 82 -17.71 1.95 -20.45
C PRO A 82 -16.96 3.11 -21.13
N LEU A 83 -15.79 3.49 -20.59
CA LEU A 83 -14.97 4.53 -21.18
C LEU A 83 -14.42 4.14 -22.57
N ALA A 84 -14.11 2.85 -22.78
CA ALA A 84 -13.69 2.36 -24.10
C ALA A 84 -14.79 2.48 -25.15
N PHE A 85 -16.04 2.12 -24.80
CA PHE A 85 -17.18 2.32 -25.70
C PHE A 85 -17.38 3.79 -26.06
N PHE A 86 -17.23 4.69 -25.07
CA PHE A 86 -17.26 6.12 -25.31
C PHE A 86 -16.16 6.57 -26.27
N CYS A 87 -14.91 6.11 -26.07
CA CYS A 87 -13.80 6.44 -26.97
C CYS A 87 -14.06 5.96 -28.40
N ILE A 88 -14.57 4.74 -28.58
CA ILE A 88 -14.90 4.19 -29.91
C ILE A 88 -15.95 5.07 -30.61
N ALA A 89 -17.02 5.45 -29.91
CA ALA A 89 -18.05 6.31 -30.46
C ALA A 89 -17.52 7.71 -30.80
N TRP A 90 -16.70 8.28 -29.92
CA TRP A 90 -16.07 9.60 -30.08
C TRP A 90 -15.09 9.63 -31.27
N ASP A 91 -14.21 8.65 -31.37
CA ASP A 91 -13.23 8.54 -32.45
C ASP A 91 -13.95 8.30 -33.79
N SER A 92 -15.01 7.49 -33.80
CA SER A 92 -15.86 7.29 -35.00
C SER A 92 -16.52 8.60 -35.45
N PHE A 93 -17.04 9.38 -34.51
CA PHE A 93 -17.63 10.69 -34.80
C PHE A 93 -16.60 11.66 -35.40
N LEU A 94 -15.39 11.73 -34.83
CA LEU A 94 -14.33 12.60 -35.37
C LEU A 94 -13.87 12.16 -36.76
N ILE A 95 -13.69 10.86 -36.99
CA ILE A 95 -13.34 10.32 -38.32
C ILE A 95 -14.40 10.71 -39.34
N PHE A 96 -15.68 10.52 -39.02
CA PHE A 96 -16.79 10.89 -39.89
C PHE A 96 -16.84 12.40 -40.15
N TRP A 97 -16.67 13.22 -39.11
CA TRP A 97 -16.65 14.68 -39.21
C TRP A 97 -15.53 15.17 -40.15
N TYR A 98 -14.30 14.69 -39.94
CA TYR A 98 -13.18 15.04 -40.80
C TYR A 98 -13.38 14.51 -42.23
N GLY A 99 -13.96 13.33 -42.40
CA GLY A 99 -14.31 12.77 -43.71
C GLY A 99 -15.24 13.68 -44.52
N ILE A 100 -16.30 14.22 -43.89
CA ILE A 100 -17.19 15.20 -44.52
C ILE A 100 -16.45 16.51 -44.82
N ALA A 101 -15.69 17.02 -43.85
CA ALA A 101 -14.98 18.29 -43.98
C ALA A 101 -14.02 18.29 -45.19
N PHE A 102 -13.26 17.21 -45.38
CA PHE A 102 -12.37 17.08 -46.53
C PHE A 102 -13.10 16.81 -47.84
N SER A 103 -14.18 16.02 -47.83
CA SER A 103 -14.95 15.68 -49.04
C SER A 103 -15.67 16.90 -49.63
N MET A 104 -16.21 17.77 -48.79
CA MET A 104 -16.96 18.96 -49.21
C MET A 104 -16.09 20.21 -49.41
N LYS A 105 -14.75 20.09 -49.28
CA LYS A 105 -13.82 21.24 -49.24
C LYS A 105 -14.31 22.32 -48.26
N ALA A 106 -14.67 21.88 -47.06
CA ALA A 106 -15.26 22.74 -46.04
C ALA A 106 -14.31 23.88 -45.65
N PRO A 107 -14.84 24.99 -45.11
CA PRO A 107 -14.03 26.08 -44.60
C PRO A 107 -13.02 25.58 -43.56
N TRP A 108 -11.81 26.17 -43.54
CA TRP A 108 -10.70 25.74 -42.68
C TRP A 108 -11.06 25.68 -41.19
N ILE A 109 -12.02 26.49 -40.74
CA ILE A 109 -12.51 26.49 -39.36
C ILE A 109 -13.09 25.13 -38.95
N MET A 110 -13.76 24.41 -39.85
CA MET A 110 -14.32 23.08 -39.58
C MET A 110 -13.25 21.99 -39.42
N ILE A 111 -12.02 22.26 -39.85
CA ILE A 111 -10.86 21.37 -39.73
C ILE A 111 -10.06 21.71 -38.46
N VAL A 112 -9.87 23.00 -38.17
CA VAL A 112 -9.05 23.46 -37.05
C VAL A 112 -9.79 23.37 -35.71
N PHE A 113 -11.08 23.71 -35.67
CA PHE A 113 -11.87 23.70 -34.43
C PHE A 113 -11.88 22.32 -33.72
N PRO A 114 -12.04 21.19 -34.42
CA PRO A 114 -12.04 19.87 -33.78
C PRO A 114 -10.66 19.35 -33.38
N ILE A 115 -9.55 20.03 -33.69
CA ILE A 115 -8.20 19.54 -33.34
C ILE A 115 -8.04 19.35 -31.83
N ALA A 116 -8.61 20.26 -31.03
CA ALA A 116 -8.59 20.11 -29.58
C ALA A 116 -9.35 18.85 -29.13
N HIS A 117 -10.50 18.55 -29.77
CA HIS A 117 -11.29 17.35 -29.50
C HIS A 117 -10.57 16.07 -29.93
N LEU A 118 -9.82 16.13 -31.03
CA LEU A 118 -8.95 15.05 -31.48
C LEU A 118 -7.81 14.80 -30.49
N ALA A 119 -7.15 15.86 -30.02
CA ALA A 119 -6.07 15.73 -29.03
C ALA A 119 -6.58 15.10 -27.72
N VAL A 120 -7.76 15.53 -27.24
CA VAL A 120 -8.41 14.94 -26.06
C VAL A 120 -8.82 13.49 -26.33
N GLY A 121 -9.40 13.18 -27.50
CA GLY A 121 -9.79 11.83 -27.89
C GLY A 121 -8.59 10.87 -27.92
N VAL A 122 -7.51 11.25 -28.59
CA VAL A 122 -6.27 10.47 -28.64
C VAL A 122 -5.69 10.25 -27.25
N GLY A 123 -5.64 11.29 -26.40
CA GLY A 123 -5.15 11.17 -25.03
C GLY A 123 -6.01 10.24 -24.17
N LEU A 124 -7.33 10.33 -24.31
CA LEU A 124 -8.28 9.49 -23.58
C LEU A 124 -8.19 8.03 -24.04
N THR A 125 -8.23 7.79 -25.35
CA THR A 125 -8.08 6.46 -25.96
C THR A 125 -6.74 5.82 -25.53
N TYR A 126 -5.65 6.57 -25.55
CA TYR A 126 -4.36 6.12 -25.05
C TYR A 126 -4.40 5.74 -23.56
N SER A 127 -5.02 6.57 -22.73
CA SER A 127 -5.17 6.32 -21.29
C SER A 127 -6.02 5.08 -21.00
N VAL A 128 -7.05 4.83 -21.80
CA VAL A 128 -7.88 3.62 -21.73
C VAL A 128 -7.07 2.38 -22.09
N LEU A 129 -6.30 2.42 -23.19
CA LEU A 129 -5.41 1.32 -23.58
C LEU A 129 -4.36 1.04 -22.50
N ALA A 130 -3.73 2.08 -21.97
CA ALA A 130 -2.82 1.96 -20.83
C ALA A 130 -3.53 1.33 -19.61
N GLY A 131 -4.75 1.74 -19.31
CA GLY A 131 -5.56 1.13 -18.24
C GLY A 131 -5.78 -0.38 -18.41
N PHE A 132 -6.03 -0.87 -19.63
CA PHE A 132 -6.23 -2.30 -19.89
C PHE A 132 -4.95 -3.12 -19.81
N PHE A 133 -3.85 -2.62 -20.37
CA PHE A 133 -2.65 -3.43 -20.59
C PHE A 133 -1.54 -3.16 -19.59
N ASN A 134 -1.43 -1.94 -19.06
CA ASN A 134 -0.30 -1.58 -18.22
C ASN A 134 -0.35 -2.24 -16.84
N ARG A 135 0.86 -2.46 -16.36
CA ARG A 135 1.18 -2.87 -15.02
C ARG A 135 2.23 -1.92 -14.47
N SER A 136 2.12 -1.65 -13.18
CA SER A 136 3.16 -1.01 -12.40
C SER A 136 4.05 -2.08 -11.79
N TYR A 137 5.35 -1.87 -11.90
CA TYR A 137 6.38 -2.73 -11.34
C TYR A 137 7.11 -1.91 -10.29
N LEU A 138 7.23 -2.43 -9.07
CA LEU A 138 8.19 -1.99 -8.08
C LEU A 138 9.12 -3.16 -7.84
N GLU A 139 10.37 -3.02 -8.24
CA GLU A 139 11.41 -4.01 -8.02
C GLU A 139 12.38 -3.52 -6.98
N LEU A 140 12.64 -4.37 -6.02
CA LEU A 140 13.63 -4.14 -4.99
C LEU A 140 14.74 -5.18 -5.13
N THR A 141 15.94 -4.67 -5.37
CA THR A 141 17.18 -5.45 -5.36
C THR A 141 18.01 -5.06 -4.13
N ARG A 142 19.19 -5.67 -3.97
CA ARG A 142 20.13 -5.25 -2.92
C ARG A 142 20.74 -3.87 -3.16
N LYS A 143 20.72 -3.37 -4.41
CA LYS A 143 21.40 -2.13 -4.81
C LYS A 143 20.43 -0.98 -5.00
N GLU A 144 19.27 -1.26 -5.56
CA GLU A 144 18.31 -0.24 -5.97
C GLU A 144 16.86 -0.68 -5.76
N LEU A 145 16.02 0.34 -5.56
CA LEU A 145 14.57 0.28 -5.66
C LEU A 145 14.19 0.97 -6.98
N ALA A 146 13.58 0.23 -7.90
CA ALA A 146 13.15 0.71 -9.19
C ALA A 146 11.64 0.61 -9.34
N VAL A 147 11.01 1.65 -9.89
CA VAL A 147 9.59 1.71 -10.22
C VAL A 147 9.44 2.06 -11.68
N TRP A 148 8.61 1.32 -12.42
CA TRP A 148 8.29 1.62 -13.82
C TRP A 148 6.94 1.04 -14.23
N HIS A 149 6.51 1.37 -15.45
CA HIS A 149 5.22 0.99 -16.01
C HIS A 149 5.38 0.43 -17.42
N GLY A 150 4.60 -0.58 -17.77
CA GLY A 150 4.59 -1.16 -19.11
C GLY A 150 3.46 -2.18 -19.30
N PRO A 151 3.16 -2.63 -20.52
CA PRO A 151 4.02 -2.55 -21.71
C PRO A 151 3.90 -1.26 -22.53
N LEU A 152 2.81 -0.49 -22.41
CA LEU A 152 2.67 0.79 -23.12
C LEU A 152 3.48 1.88 -22.40
N PRO A 153 4.17 2.77 -23.14
CA PRO A 153 5.00 3.82 -22.55
C PRO A 153 4.22 4.70 -21.57
N TRP A 154 4.70 4.80 -20.33
CA TRP A 154 4.13 5.72 -19.36
C TRP A 154 5.22 6.34 -18.49
N GLY A 155 5.10 7.64 -18.24
CA GLY A 155 6.08 8.37 -17.44
C GLY A 155 6.02 8.01 -15.95
N GLY A 156 7.00 8.48 -15.18
CA GLY A 156 7.07 8.22 -13.74
C GLY A 156 7.95 7.03 -13.35
N ALA A 157 8.80 6.55 -14.27
CA ALA A 157 9.85 5.61 -13.90
C ALA A 157 10.87 6.30 -12.97
N VAL A 158 11.22 5.65 -11.87
CA VAL A 158 12.12 6.16 -10.84
C VAL A 158 13.00 5.03 -10.35
N THR A 159 14.31 5.25 -10.29
CA THR A 159 15.28 4.32 -9.71
C THR A 159 16.06 5.04 -8.62
N LEU A 160 16.09 4.48 -7.41
CA LEU A 160 16.79 5.03 -6.26
C LEU A 160 17.73 3.98 -5.67
N PRO A 161 18.98 4.33 -5.31
CA PRO A 161 19.85 3.43 -4.57
C PRO A 161 19.23 3.05 -3.23
N THR A 162 19.18 1.76 -2.91
CA THR A 162 18.58 1.26 -1.68
C THR A 162 19.23 1.86 -0.43
N ALA A 163 20.54 2.09 -0.48
CA ALA A 163 21.30 2.70 0.62
C ALA A 163 20.88 4.16 0.88
N GLU A 164 20.35 4.86 -0.12
CA GLU A 164 19.91 6.25 0.02
C GLU A 164 18.51 6.35 0.62
N ILE A 165 17.74 5.27 0.68
CA ILE A 165 16.36 5.31 1.18
C ILE A 165 16.40 5.38 2.71
N ARG A 166 15.94 6.50 3.25
CA ARG A 166 15.86 6.74 4.70
C ARG A 166 14.51 6.33 5.26
N GLN A 167 13.42 6.66 4.57
CA GLN A 167 12.07 6.36 5.03
C GLN A 167 11.08 6.30 3.86
N LEU A 168 9.99 5.54 4.01
CA LEU A 168 8.85 5.59 3.10
C LEU A 168 7.64 6.19 3.81
N TYR A 169 6.74 6.82 3.05
CA TYR A 169 5.48 7.30 3.60
C TYR A 169 4.41 7.40 2.52
N THR A 170 3.15 7.31 2.94
CA THR A 170 1.99 7.44 2.07
C THR A 170 1.19 8.68 2.40
N GLN A 171 0.69 9.37 1.38
CA GLN A 171 -0.04 10.62 1.54
C GLN A 171 -1.24 10.68 0.60
N LEU A 172 -2.32 11.34 1.06
CA LEU A 172 -3.46 11.67 0.22
C LEU A 172 -3.09 12.76 -0.80
N ALA A 173 -3.47 12.59 -2.05
CA ALA A 173 -3.20 13.57 -3.09
C ALA A 173 -3.79 14.95 -2.71
N PRO A 174 -3.03 16.05 -2.87
CA PRO A 174 -3.47 17.38 -2.51
C PRO A 174 -4.73 17.77 -3.31
N GLY A 175 -5.72 18.37 -2.63
CA GLY A 175 -6.94 18.90 -3.25
C GLY A 175 -8.10 17.92 -3.41
N LYS A 176 -7.99 16.68 -2.91
CA LYS A 176 -9.11 15.73 -2.90
C LYS A 176 -9.58 15.45 -1.48
N SER A 177 -10.83 15.81 -1.20
CA SER A 177 -11.50 15.48 0.07
C SER A 177 -11.81 13.98 0.15
N SER A 178 -11.94 13.48 1.38
CA SER A 178 -12.09 12.07 1.77
C SER A 178 -13.21 11.28 1.07
N ASP A 179 -14.13 11.92 0.35
CA ASP A 179 -15.47 11.37 0.15
C ASP A 179 -15.87 11.02 -1.30
N SER A 180 -15.06 11.30 -2.34
CA SER A 180 -15.47 10.88 -3.70
C SER A 180 -14.42 10.63 -4.78
N SER A 181 -13.12 10.81 -4.54
CA SER A 181 -12.08 10.34 -5.49
C SER A 181 -10.67 10.34 -4.90
N ALA A 182 -10.56 10.06 -3.59
CA ALA A 182 -9.31 10.01 -2.87
C ALA A 182 -8.27 9.17 -3.63
N SER A 183 -7.13 9.78 -3.93
CA SER A 183 -6.01 9.10 -4.58
C SER A 183 -4.80 9.20 -3.68
N TYR A 184 -4.07 8.11 -3.53
CA TYR A 184 -2.97 7.99 -2.58
C TYR A 184 -1.64 7.90 -3.34
N HIS A 185 -0.61 8.49 -2.75
CA HIS A 185 0.74 8.51 -3.30
C HIS A 185 1.68 7.81 -2.34
N LEU A 186 2.63 7.05 -2.88
CA LEU A 186 3.76 6.49 -2.13
C LEU A 186 5.00 7.31 -2.41
N PHE A 187 5.69 7.73 -1.36
CA PHE A 187 6.93 8.48 -1.44
C PHE A 187 8.06 7.75 -0.72
N ALA A 188 9.29 7.99 -1.18
CA ALA A 188 10.52 7.65 -0.50
C ALA A 188 11.28 8.92 -0.15
N ILE A 189 11.73 9.04 1.09
CA ILE A 189 12.63 10.08 1.56
C ILE A 189 14.05 9.54 1.47
N THR A 190 14.92 10.24 0.77
CA THR A 190 16.34 9.91 0.66
C THR A 190 17.15 10.47 1.83
N GLN A 191 18.39 10.00 2.04
CA GLN A 191 19.24 10.44 3.14
C GLN A 191 19.53 11.95 3.14
N ASP A 192 19.54 12.57 1.95
CA ASP A 192 19.67 14.01 1.74
C ASP A 192 18.39 14.80 2.07
N GLY A 193 17.32 14.13 2.48
CA GLY A 193 16.04 14.72 2.88
C GLY A 193 15.09 15.01 1.71
N ARG A 194 15.43 14.65 0.47
CA ARG A 194 14.53 14.82 -0.68
C ARG A 194 13.43 13.76 -0.67
N SER A 195 12.23 14.16 -1.10
CA SER A 195 11.10 13.25 -1.28
C SER A 195 10.92 12.90 -2.75
N HIS A 196 10.98 11.61 -3.05
CA HIS A 196 10.80 11.05 -4.38
C HIS A 196 9.46 10.32 -4.44
N LYS A 197 8.62 10.70 -5.41
CA LYS A 197 7.33 10.05 -5.63
C LYS A 197 7.57 8.72 -6.34
N LEU A 198 7.29 7.61 -5.66
CA LEU A 198 7.41 6.25 -6.20
C LEU A 198 6.16 5.86 -6.97
N PHE A 199 4.99 6.00 -6.35
CA PHE A 199 3.71 5.75 -6.99
C PHE A 199 2.78 6.93 -6.86
N SER A 200 2.04 7.19 -7.94
CA SER A 200 0.96 8.17 -7.98
C SER A 200 -0.38 7.49 -8.25
N ASN A 201 -1.47 8.17 -7.91
CA ASN A 201 -2.84 7.76 -8.22
C ASN A 201 -3.21 6.33 -7.77
N LEU A 202 -2.76 5.89 -6.59
CA LEU A 202 -3.26 4.65 -5.99
C LEU A 202 -4.71 4.87 -5.56
N GLU A 203 -5.61 3.98 -5.96
CA GLU A 203 -7.06 4.16 -5.78
C GLU A 203 -7.52 3.87 -4.34
N THR A 204 -6.77 3.03 -3.62
CA THR A 204 -7.13 2.61 -2.27
C THR A 204 -5.98 2.86 -1.30
N PRO A 205 -6.29 3.23 -0.04
CA PRO A 205 -5.27 3.44 0.98
C PRO A 205 -4.56 2.12 1.30
N ASP A 206 -5.28 1.01 1.29
CA ASP A 206 -4.76 -0.33 1.58
C ASP A 206 -3.63 -0.73 0.64
N VAL A 207 -3.74 -0.41 -0.66
CA VAL A 207 -2.67 -0.66 -1.64
C VAL A 207 -1.43 0.15 -1.31
N ALA A 208 -1.60 1.43 -0.97
CA ALA A 208 -0.49 2.32 -0.64
C ALA A 208 0.23 1.85 0.64
N LEU A 209 -0.53 1.62 1.71
CA LEU A 209 -0.01 1.16 3.00
C LEU A 209 0.64 -0.23 2.89
N PHE A 210 0.06 -1.12 2.08
CA PHE A 210 0.65 -2.42 1.82
C PHE A 210 2.02 -2.30 1.14
N MET A 211 2.12 -1.49 0.08
CA MET A 211 3.38 -1.28 -0.63
C MET A 211 4.44 -0.67 0.29
N GLU A 212 4.09 0.34 1.08
CA GLU A 212 4.97 0.94 2.10
C GLU A 212 5.51 -0.12 3.05
N GLN A 213 4.63 -0.86 3.73
CA GLN A 213 5.02 -1.88 4.70
C GLN A 213 5.83 -3.02 4.07
N GLN A 214 5.57 -3.41 2.82
CA GLN A 214 6.38 -4.45 2.16
C GLN A 214 7.81 -3.98 1.91
N VAL A 215 7.98 -2.76 1.39
CA VAL A 215 9.30 -2.20 1.14
C VAL A 215 10.08 -2.01 2.43
N GLU A 216 9.44 -1.46 3.48
CA GLU A 216 10.06 -1.30 4.80
C GLU A 216 10.51 -2.64 5.38
N ARG A 217 9.67 -3.68 5.30
CA ARG A 217 10.02 -5.03 5.77
C ARG A 217 11.20 -5.63 5.02
N TRP A 218 11.27 -5.43 3.70
CA TRP A 218 12.36 -5.97 2.89
C TRP A 218 13.68 -5.22 3.11
N LEU A 219 13.61 -3.90 3.31
CA LEU A 219 14.77 -3.05 3.59
C LEU A 219 15.17 -3.00 5.07
N ARG A 220 14.33 -3.55 5.96
CA ARG A 220 14.48 -3.45 7.42
C ARG A 220 14.54 -2.00 7.89
N ILE A 221 13.75 -1.13 7.26
CA ILE A 221 13.58 0.25 7.68
C ILE A 221 12.60 0.25 8.85
N GLU A 222 12.95 0.97 9.92
CA GLU A 222 12.05 1.21 11.05
C GLU A 222 11.06 2.31 10.67
N ASP A 223 9.78 1.97 10.66
CA ASP A 223 8.70 2.90 10.33
C ASP A 223 8.62 4.05 11.35
N ARG A 224 8.72 5.28 10.86
CA ARG A 224 8.61 6.52 11.63
C ARG A 224 7.54 7.43 11.03
N PRO A 225 6.72 8.10 11.87
CA PRO A 225 5.68 8.98 11.38
C PRO A 225 6.26 10.17 10.62
N VAL A 226 5.72 10.42 9.42
CA VAL A 226 6.03 11.57 8.57
C VAL A 226 4.85 12.54 8.58
N ALA A 227 5.13 13.84 8.71
CA ALA A 227 4.08 14.86 8.73
C ALA A 227 3.23 14.83 7.44
N GLY A 228 1.91 14.74 7.58
CA GLY A 228 0.97 14.69 6.45
C GLY A 228 0.79 13.31 5.83
N GLU A 229 1.33 12.25 6.46
CA GLU A 229 1.05 10.87 6.07
C GLU A 229 -0.40 10.45 6.40
N LEU A 230 -0.84 9.34 5.80
CA LEU A 230 -2.14 8.77 6.10
C LEU A 230 -2.23 8.30 7.56
N PRO A 231 -3.37 8.52 8.24
CA PRO A 231 -3.58 8.01 9.59
C PRO A 231 -3.48 6.49 9.61
N ARG A 232 -2.85 5.98 10.67
CA ARG A 232 -2.41 4.58 10.83
C ARG A 232 -3.35 3.78 11.71
#